data_AF-A0A820AIG2-F1
#
_entry.id   AF-A0A820AIG2-F1
#
_cell.length_a   1.000
_cell.length_b   1.000
_cell.length_c   1.000
_cell.angle_alpha   90.00
_cell.angle_beta   90.00
_cell.angle_gamma   90.00
#
_symmetry.space_group_name_H-M   'P 1'
#
loop_
_entity.id
_entity.type
_entity.pdbx_description
1 polymer ?
#
loop_
_entity_poly.entity_id
_entity_poly.type
_entity_poly.pdbx_seq_one_letter_code
_entity_poly.pdbx_strand_id
1 'polypeptide(L)'
;MHQLLASVLIIAITSVINGDKCGQNCLYSDCPSTCPCGTTTNYVSAASYCSQYTDWNQQCCECIVQAESEGNANAMNYNGDETWDIGLLQINQRNFASCNSGKYPCDPQQNLACARKVWQWGGRTFKLWATVGQCNRKLGKRCG
;
A
#
# COMPACT_ATOMS: atom_id res chain seq x y z
N MET A 1 -5.38 51.03 -45.69
CA MET A 1 -5.17 49.57 -45.51
C MET A 1 -3.88 49.34 -44.76
N HIS A 2 -3.89 49.21 -43.43
CA HIS A 2 -2.78 48.62 -42.68
C HIS A 2 -3.39 47.82 -41.52
N GLN A 3 -3.02 46.54 -41.47
CA GLN A 3 -3.68 45.48 -40.72
C GLN A 3 -3.31 45.55 -39.23
N LEU A 4 -4.31 45.41 -38.35
CA LEU A 4 -4.13 45.22 -36.91
C LEU A 4 -3.66 43.78 -36.67
N LEU A 5 -2.42 43.62 -36.21
CA LEU A 5 -1.89 42.34 -35.75
C LEU A 5 -2.46 42.04 -34.35
N ALA A 6 -3.35 41.05 -34.28
CA ALA A 6 -3.85 40.52 -33.02
C ALA A 6 -2.82 39.54 -32.43
N SER A 7 -2.16 39.95 -31.35
CA SER A 7 -1.26 39.09 -30.59
C SER A 7 -2.07 38.05 -29.81
N VAL A 8 -2.05 36.80 -30.26
CA VAL A 8 -2.61 35.65 -29.52
C VAL A 8 -1.65 35.30 -28.38
N LEU A 9 -2.02 35.67 -27.15
CA LEU A 9 -1.33 35.25 -25.94
C LEU A 9 -1.74 33.81 -25.62
N ILE A 10 -0.88 32.84 -25.96
CA ILE A 10 -1.05 31.43 -25.56
C ILE A 10 -0.65 31.31 -24.09
N ILE A 11 -1.63 31.21 -23.20
CA ILE A 11 -1.42 30.88 -21.78
C ILE A 11 -1.18 29.37 -21.71
N ALA A 12 0.09 28.97 -21.58
CA ALA A 12 0.44 27.60 -21.25
C ALA A 12 0.04 27.33 -19.78
N ILE A 13 -1.06 26.60 -19.58
CA ILE A 13 -1.46 26.11 -18.26
C ILE A 13 -0.49 24.99 -17.90
N THR A 14 0.57 25.31 -17.16
CA THR A 14 1.44 24.32 -16.53
C THR A 14 0.66 23.71 -15.37
N SER A 15 0.03 22.56 -15.60
CA SER A 15 -0.42 21.70 -14.52
C SER A 15 0.80 21.36 -13.66
N VAL A 16 0.85 21.85 -12.42
CA VAL A 16 1.82 21.41 -11.42
C VAL A 16 1.43 19.98 -11.07
N ILE A 17 1.93 19.01 -11.85
CA ILE A 17 1.98 17.62 -11.44
C ILE A 17 2.93 17.59 -10.25
N ASN A 18 2.37 17.58 -9.03
CA ASN A 18 3.09 17.10 -7.87
C ASN A 18 3.49 15.66 -8.20
N GLY A 19 4.71 15.49 -8.71
CA GLY A 19 5.23 14.19 -9.09
C GLY A 19 5.23 13.30 -7.86
N ASP A 20 4.70 12.10 -8.01
CA ASP A 20 4.76 11.06 -7.00
C ASP A 20 6.21 10.88 -6.55
N LYS A 21 6.49 11.21 -5.30
CA LYS A 21 7.85 11.20 -4.75
C LYS A 21 8.45 9.80 -4.69
N CYS A 22 7.60 8.77 -4.64
CA CYS A 22 8.01 7.38 -4.53
C CYS A 22 7.57 6.52 -5.70
N GLY A 23 7.33 7.13 -6.88
CA GLY A 23 7.12 6.41 -8.13
C GLY A 23 5.97 5.40 -8.09
N GLN A 24 4.80 5.83 -7.63
CA GLN A 24 3.53 5.07 -7.52
C GLN A 24 3.49 4.10 -6.36
N ASN A 25 4.42 4.22 -5.42
CA ASN A 25 4.39 3.45 -4.19
C ASN A 25 3.58 4.12 -3.08
N CYS A 26 3.19 5.39 -3.18
CA CYS A 26 2.45 6.09 -2.11
C CYS A 26 0.96 6.18 -2.42
N LEU A 27 0.15 5.39 -1.70
CA LEU A 27 -1.23 5.09 -2.12
C LEU A 27 -2.29 6.09 -1.65
N TYR A 28 -2.14 6.66 -0.45
CA TYR A 28 -3.20 7.47 0.18
C TYR A 28 -2.76 8.87 0.60
N SER A 29 -1.48 9.06 0.86
CA SER A 29 -0.90 10.34 1.27
C SER A 29 0.36 10.63 0.48
N ASP A 30 0.67 11.91 0.34
CA ASP A 30 2.01 12.33 -0.08
C ASP A 30 2.99 11.82 0.96
N CYS A 31 3.78 10.81 0.58
CA CYS A 31 4.91 10.40 1.36
C CYS A 31 5.87 11.58 1.61
N PRO A 32 6.59 11.58 2.73
CA PRO A 32 7.80 12.38 2.89
C PRO A 32 8.75 12.21 1.69
N SER A 33 9.76 13.07 1.59
CA SER A 33 10.80 12.96 0.55
C SER A 33 11.61 11.65 0.60
N THR A 34 11.40 10.83 1.63
CA THR A 34 12.02 9.50 1.78
C THR A 34 11.09 8.41 1.27
N CYS A 35 11.64 7.48 0.49
CA CYS A 35 10.94 6.31 -0.03
C CYS A 35 11.60 5.03 0.49
N PRO A 36 11.20 4.51 1.68
CA PRO A 36 11.85 3.37 2.32
C PRO A 36 12.01 2.13 1.42
N CYS A 37 11.03 1.89 0.54
CA CYS A 37 11.03 0.76 -0.40
C CYS A 37 11.41 1.16 -1.83
N GLY A 38 12.01 2.34 -2.00
CA GLY A 38 12.41 2.86 -3.30
C GLY A 38 11.26 3.44 -4.13
N THR A 39 11.57 3.72 -5.39
CA THR A 39 10.70 4.45 -6.33
C THR A 39 10.18 3.58 -7.47
N THR A 40 10.42 2.27 -7.42
CA THR A 40 9.95 1.31 -8.42
C THR A 40 8.82 0.49 -7.82
N THR A 41 7.72 0.33 -8.57
CA THR A 41 6.62 -0.53 -8.19
C THR A 41 7.01 -2.00 -8.28
N ASN A 42 6.38 -2.85 -7.47
CA ASN A 42 6.61 -4.29 -7.48
C ASN A 42 5.27 -5.01 -7.35
N TYR A 43 4.55 -5.16 -8.46
CA TYR A 43 3.27 -5.86 -8.47
C TYR A 43 3.47 -7.37 -8.42
N VAL A 44 2.85 -8.03 -7.45
CA VAL A 44 2.83 -9.47 -7.34
C VAL A 44 1.39 -10.00 -7.24
N SER A 45 1.23 -11.28 -7.54
CA SER A 45 -0.07 -11.94 -7.44
C SER A 45 -0.50 -12.07 -5.97
N ALA A 46 -1.62 -11.44 -5.61
CA ALA A 46 -2.26 -11.61 -4.29
C ALA A 46 -2.55 -13.09 -4.00
N ALA A 47 -3.03 -13.83 -5.00
CA ALA A 47 -3.28 -15.27 -4.87
C ALA A 47 -2.02 -16.05 -4.50
N SER A 48 -0.91 -15.78 -5.19
CA SER A 48 0.39 -16.43 -4.92
C SER A 48 0.98 -16.03 -3.57
N TYR A 49 0.76 -14.78 -3.14
CA TYR A 49 1.20 -14.30 -1.84
C TYR A 49 0.41 -14.97 -0.70
N CYS A 50 -0.91 -14.99 -0.81
CA CYS A 50 -1.81 -15.51 0.20
C CYS A 50 -1.76 -17.04 0.34
N SER A 51 -1.45 -17.76 -0.74
CA SER A 51 -1.39 -19.23 -0.73
C SER A 51 -0.15 -19.79 -0.02
N GLN A 52 0.83 -18.95 0.31
CA GLN A 52 2.02 -19.37 1.05
C GLN A 52 1.70 -19.84 2.49
N TYR A 53 0.58 -19.39 3.07
CA TYR A 53 0.06 -19.91 4.33
C TYR A 53 -1.29 -20.58 4.12
N THR A 54 -1.32 -21.90 4.23
CA THR A 54 -2.51 -22.72 3.94
C THR A 54 -3.63 -22.58 4.96
N ASP A 55 -3.37 -21.98 6.12
CA ASP A 55 -4.35 -21.73 7.19
C ASP A 55 -4.93 -20.31 7.15
N TRP A 56 -4.58 -19.51 6.14
CA TRP A 56 -5.28 -18.27 5.84
C TRP A 56 -6.53 -18.54 5.01
N ASN A 57 -7.60 -17.80 5.28
CA ASN A 57 -8.72 -17.77 4.36
C ASN A 57 -8.28 -17.04 3.09
N GLN A 58 -8.12 -17.78 2.00
CA GLN A 58 -7.56 -17.28 0.75
C GLN A 58 -8.28 -16.03 0.24
N GLN A 59 -9.61 -16.05 0.18
CA GLN A 59 -10.41 -14.93 -0.33
C GLN A 59 -10.31 -13.70 0.56
N CYS A 60 -10.25 -13.88 1.88
CA CYS A 60 -10.05 -12.79 2.82
C CYS A 60 -8.68 -12.13 2.63
N CYS A 61 -7.62 -12.94 2.56
CA CYS A 61 -6.28 -12.42 2.34
C CYS A 61 -6.17 -11.66 1.02
N GLU A 62 -6.65 -12.25 -0.08
CA GLU A 62 -6.59 -11.61 -1.40
C GLU A 62 -7.38 -10.30 -1.43
N CYS A 63 -8.56 -10.27 -0.79
CA CYS A 63 -9.34 -9.04 -0.70
C CYS A 63 -8.60 -7.94 0.06
N ILE A 64 -7.97 -8.28 1.17
CA ILE A 64 -7.22 -7.32 1.99
C ILE A 64 -5.99 -6.84 1.23
N VAL A 65 -5.19 -7.72 0.62
CA VAL A 65 -4.05 -7.31 -0.23
C VAL A 65 -4.50 -6.32 -1.30
N GLN A 66 -5.64 -6.60 -1.95
CA GLN A 66 -6.13 -5.69 -2.99
C GLN A 66 -6.63 -4.36 -2.44
N ALA A 67 -7.25 -4.36 -1.25
CA ALA A 67 -7.76 -3.14 -0.62
C ALA A 67 -6.66 -2.28 0.00
N GLU A 68 -5.58 -2.90 0.50
CA GLU A 68 -4.47 -2.24 1.20
C GLU A 68 -3.39 -1.75 0.23
N SER A 69 -3.11 -2.50 -0.84
CA SER A 69 -1.91 -2.26 -1.64
C SER A 69 -2.09 -2.39 -3.16
N GLU A 70 -3.27 -2.80 -3.61
CA GLU A 70 -3.55 -3.17 -5.01
C GLU A 70 -2.58 -4.23 -5.59
N GLY A 71 -1.93 -5.01 -4.71
CA GLY A 71 -0.91 -5.99 -5.09
C GLY A 71 0.50 -5.43 -5.30
N ASN A 72 0.74 -4.14 -5.04
CA ASN A 72 2.08 -3.56 -5.04
C ASN A 72 2.82 -3.89 -3.73
N ALA A 73 3.86 -4.71 -3.80
CA ALA A 73 4.68 -5.09 -2.64
C ALA A 73 5.61 -3.98 -2.14
N ASN A 74 5.82 -2.95 -2.93
CA ASN A 74 6.51 -1.73 -2.50
C ASN A 74 5.54 -0.63 -2.08
N ALA A 75 4.25 -0.91 -1.94
CA ALA A 75 3.27 0.06 -1.45
C ALA A 75 3.67 0.61 -0.07
N MET A 76 3.49 1.90 0.12
CA MET A 76 3.83 2.65 1.30
C MET A 76 2.69 3.61 1.61
N ASN A 77 2.40 3.76 2.89
CA ASN A 77 1.52 4.79 3.40
C ASN A 77 2.19 5.46 4.59
N TYR A 78 2.27 6.80 4.57
CA TYR A 78 2.78 7.57 5.70
C TYR A 78 1.60 8.13 6.49
N ASN A 79 1.50 7.70 7.75
CA ASN A 79 0.42 8.05 8.65
C ASN A 79 0.66 9.41 9.33
N GLY A 80 -0.41 10.04 9.79
CA GLY A 80 -0.34 11.31 10.52
C GLY A 80 0.38 11.23 11.88
N ASP A 81 0.66 10.02 12.37
CA ASP A 81 1.43 9.74 13.58
C ASP A 81 2.91 9.45 13.31
N GLU A 82 3.39 9.82 12.11
CA GLU A 82 4.77 9.66 11.66
C GLU A 82 5.24 8.20 11.52
N THR A 83 4.30 7.27 11.34
CA THR A 83 4.59 5.86 11.09
C THR A 83 4.34 5.44 9.65
N TRP A 84 5.10 4.46 9.17
CA TRP A 84 4.92 3.86 7.85
C TRP A 84 4.10 2.56 7.91
N ASP A 85 3.16 2.40 6.97
CA ASP A 85 2.62 1.10 6.59
C ASP A 85 3.29 0.62 5.30
N ILE A 86 3.73 -0.63 5.27
CA ILE A 86 4.56 -1.14 4.17
C ILE A 86 4.00 -2.44 3.58
N GLY A 87 4.08 -2.53 2.26
CA GLY A 87 3.91 -3.72 1.44
C GLY A 87 2.48 -4.21 1.32
N LEU A 88 2.33 -5.49 0.93
CA LEU A 88 1.05 -6.05 0.45
C LEU A 88 -0.08 -6.01 1.46
N LEU A 89 0.25 -6.16 2.74
CA LEU A 89 -0.73 -6.12 3.83
C LEU A 89 -0.57 -4.88 4.72
N GLN A 90 0.12 -3.85 4.20
CA GLN A 90 0.30 -2.55 4.85
C GLN A 90 0.64 -2.68 6.34
N ILE A 91 1.74 -3.38 6.63
CA ILE A 91 2.15 -3.62 8.01
C ILE A 91 2.68 -2.32 8.61
N ASN A 92 2.08 -1.90 9.72
CA ASN A 92 2.48 -0.69 10.42
C ASN A 92 3.84 -0.82 11.10
N GLN A 93 4.63 0.25 11.04
CA GLN A 93 5.99 0.36 11.56
C GLN A 93 6.12 0.07 13.05
N ARG A 94 5.07 0.30 13.83
CA ARG A 94 5.02 -0.05 15.26
C ARG A 94 5.31 -1.54 15.49
N ASN A 95 5.08 -2.39 14.49
CA ASN A 95 5.28 -3.83 14.57
C ASN A 95 6.65 -4.30 14.05
N PHE A 96 7.44 -3.44 13.39
CA PHE A 96 8.67 -3.87 12.70
C PHE A 96 9.74 -4.41 13.65
N ALA A 97 9.84 -3.89 14.87
CA ALA A 97 10.74 -4.44 15.89
C ALA A 97 10.44 -5.93 16.15
N SER A 98 9.16 -6.26 16.25
CA SER A 98 8.68 -7.62 16.56
C SER A 98 8.77 -8.58 15.37
N CYS A 99 8.82 -8.08 14.14
CA CYS A 99 8.70 -8.93 12.95
C CYS A 99 9.83 -8.85 11.92
N ASN A 100 10.57 -7.75 11.86
CA ASN A 100 11.67 -7.54 10.91
C ASN A 100 12.86 -6.79 11.53
N SER A 101 13.13 -6.98 12.82
CA SER A 101 14.25 -6.36 13.54
C SER A 101 14.28 -4.82 13.42
N GLY A 102 13.10 -4.20 13.35
CA GLY A 102 12.94 -2.75 13.20
C GLY A 102 13.11 -2.22 11.78
N LYS A 103 13.38 -3.08 10.79
CA LYS A 103 13.59 -2.68 9.39
C LYS A 103 12.28 -2.68 8.61
N TYR A 104 12.18 -1.81 7.61
CA TYR A 104 11.07 -1.81 6.64
C TYR A 104 11.00 -3.14 5.89
N PRO A 105 9.88 -3.87 5.94
CA PRO A 105 9.73 -5.16 5.25
C PRO A 105 9.34 -4.95 3.77
N CYS A 106 10.23 -4.34 2.99
CA CYS A 106 10.02 -4.02 1.58
C CYS A 106 10.11 -5.24 0.65
N ASP A 107 10.72 -6.33 1.11
CA ASP A 107 10.70 -7.60 0.39
C ASP A 107 9.37 -8.32 0.67
N PRO A 108 8.70 -8.90 -0.35
CA PRO A 108 7.42 -9.60 -0.15
C PRO A 108 7.46 -10.70 0.90
N GLN A 109 8.57 -11.44 1.04
CA GLN A 109 8.68 -12.52 2.02
C GLN A 109 8.85 -11.98 3.45
N GLN A 110 9.60 -10.89 3.61
CA GLN A 110 9.68 -10.19 4.89
C GLN A 110 8.31 -9.61 5.29
N ASN A 111 7.57 -9.04 4.33
CA ASN A 111 6.21 -8.54 4.56
C ASN A 111 5.27 -9.67 4.99
N LEU A 112 5.34 -10.81 4.31
CA LEU A 112 4.56 -12.01 4.62
C LEU A 112 4.83 -12.53 6.04
N ALA A 113 6.11 -12.61 6.42
CA ALA A 113 6.51 -13.03 7.77
C ALA A 113 5.98 -12.06 8.85
N CYS A 114 5.98 -10.76 8.56
CA CYS A 114 5.38 -9.75 9.42
C CYS A 114 3.86 -9.87 9.54
N ALA A 115 3.18 -9.98 8.40
CA ALA A 115 1.74 -10.16 8.35
C ALA A 115 1.27 -11.41 9.10
N ARG A 116 2.05 -12.49 9.02
CA ARG A 116 1.80 -13.72 9.78
C ARG A 116 1.72 -13.48 11.28
N LYS A 117 2.66 -12.70 11.83
CA LYS A 117 2.68 -12.36 13.26
C LYS A 117 1.49 -11.49 13.64
N VAL A 118 1.18 -10.46 12.85
CA VAL A 118 0.01 -9.60 13.08
C VAL A 118 -1.29 -10.41 13.06
N TRP A 119 -1.43 -11.34 12.11
CA TRP A 119 -2.57 -12.24 12.02
C TRP A 119 -2.67 -13.16 13.24
N GLN A 120 -1.54 -13.68 13.74
CA GLN A 120 -1.50 -14.48 14.97
C GLN A 120 -1.91 -13.66 16.20
N TRP A 121 -1.44 -12.41 16.34
CA TRP A 121 -1.86 -11.50 17.41
C TRP A 121 -3.35 -11.17 17.33
N GLY A 122 -3.90 -11.12 16.11
CA GLY A 122 -5.33 -11.01 15.84
C GLY A 122 -6.15 -12.24 16.25
N GLY A 123 -5.54 -13.28 16.84
CA GLY A 123 -6.23 -14.52 17.15
C GLY A 123 -6.50 -15.37 15.92
N ARG A 124 -5.58 -15.33 14.95
CA ARG A 124 -5.65 -16.10 13.69
C ARG A 124 -6.81 -15.66 12.78
N THR A 125 -7.10 -14.35 12.79
CA THR A 125 -8.05 -13.70 11.89
C THR A 125 -7.48 -12.38 11.38
N PHE A 126 -8.10 -11.82 10.33
CA PHE A 126 -7.72 -10.54 9.77
C PHE A 126 -8.37 -9.34 10.48
N LYS A 127 -8.87 -9.50 11.72
CA LYS A 127 -9.62 -8.44 12.43
C LYS A 127 -8.84 -7.16 12.71
N LEU A 128 -7.51 -7.22 12.70
CA LEU A 128 -6.64 -6.08 12.97
C LEU A 128 -6.40 -5.19 11.73
N TRP A 129 -6.84 -5.62 10.55
CA TRP A 129 -6.74 -4.82 9.32
C TRP A 129 -7.94 -3.90 9.19
N ALA A 130 -7.70 -2.62 8.92
CA ALA A 130 -8.77 -1.63 8.75
C ALA A 130 -9.72 -1.99 7.60
N THR A 131 -9.20 -2.63 6.55
CA THR A 131 -9.97 -3.05 5.37
C THR A 131 -10.83 -4.31 5.59
N VAL A 132 -10.74 -4.98 6.75
CA VAL A 132 -11.48 -6.22 7.04
C VAL A 132 -13.00 -6.04 6.93
N GLY A 133 -13.53 -4.90 7.38
CA GLY A 133 -14.97 -4.61 7.31
C GLY A 133 -15.47 -4.48 5.87
N GLN A 134 -14.67 -3.87 4.99
CA GLN A 134 -14.95 -3.80 3.56
C GLN A 134 -14.92 -5.19 2.92
N CYS A 135 -13.91 -6.00 3.25
CA CYS A 135 -13.79 -7.35 2.72
C CYS A 135 -14.91 -8.28 3.19
N ASN A 136 -15.34 -8.16 4.44
CA ASN A 136 -16.50 -8.90 4.94
C ASN A 136 -17.76 -8.62 4.11
N ARG A 137 -18.02 -7.33 3.82
CA ARG A 137 -19.15 -6.92 2.99
C ARG A 137 -19.03 -7.43 1.55
N LYS A 138 -17.84 -7.27 0.94
CA LYS A 138 -17.59 -7.69 -0.45
C LYS A 138 -17.74 -9.20 -0.64
N LEU A 139 -17.29 -9.99 0.34
CA LEU A 139 -17.25 -11.45 0.24
C LEU A 139 -18.45 -12.16 0.86
N GLY A 140 -19.31 -11.43 1.60
CA GLY A 140 -20.43 -12.02 2.34
C GLY A 140 -20.00 -13.01 3.42
N LYS A 141 -18.82 -12.83 4.03
CA LYS A 141 -18.26 -13.74 5.06
C LYS A 141 -17.44 -12.99 6.10
N ARG A 142 -17.09 -13.66 7.21
CA ARG A 142 -16.23 -13.11 8.28
C ARG A 142 -14.76 -13.46 8.03
N CYS A 143 -13.95 -12.44 7.82
CA CYS A 143 -12.50 -12.50 7.73
C CYS A 143 -11.79 -12.16 9.06
N GLY A 144 -12.50 -11.49 9.97
CA GLY A 144 -12.06 -11.06 11.29
C GLY A 144 -12.75 -11.81 12.41
#